data_AF-Q4RDD0-F1
#
_entry.id   AF-Q4RDD0-F1
#
_cell.length_a   1.000
_cell.length_b   1.000
_cell.length_c   1.000
_cell.angle_alpha   90.00
_cell.angle_beta   90.00
_cell.angle_gamma   90.00
#
_symmetry.space_group_name_H-M   'P 1'
#
loop_
_entity.id
_entity.type
_entity.pdbx_description
1 polymer ?
#
loop_
_entity_poly.entity_id
_entity_poly.type
_entity_poly.pdbx_seq_one_letter_code
_entity_poly.pdbx_strand_id
1 'polypeptide(L)'
;FQDFQFHQMKMARVFEASEDLPKERASLLTISNKYGLTFVGFDRTFKVFLTQDILDADKDEGNFHEVVEGIAPLAEVTEELVLHHLDLSCDELTLSVCGTSIEGNLSLKFFDVRTFMN
;
A
#
# COMPACT_ATOMS: atom_id res chain seq x y z
N PHE A 1 -6.65 -31.83 -0.95
CA PHE A 1 -5.52 -30.91 -0.70
C PHE A 1 -4.59 -30.75 -1.90
N GLN A 2 -4.68 -31.57 -2.95
CA GLN A 2 -3.85 -31.41 -4.16
C GLN A 2 -4.37 -30.32 -5.12
N ASP A 3 -5.56 -29.77 -4.86
CA ASP A 3 -6.24 -28.78 -5.71
C ASP A 3 -5.93 -27.32 -5.33
N PHE A 4 -5.08 -27.09 -4.33
CA PHE A 4 -4.73 -25.74 -3.86
C PHE A 4 -3.22 -25.53 -3.89
N GLN A 5 -2.79 -24.48 -4.58
CA GLN A 5 -1.39 -24.05 -4.65
C GLN A 5 -1.31 -22.51 -4.64
N PHE A 6 -0.25 -21.99 -4.03
CA PHE A 6 0.14 -20.60 -4.22
C PHE A 6 1.04 -20.50 -5.46
N HIS A 7 0.76 -19.53 -6.32
CA HIS A 7 1.65 -19.13 -7.37
C HIS A 7 2.42 -17.89 -6.90
N GLN A 8 3.74 -17.98 -6.85
CA GLN A 8 4.58 -16.84 -6.50
C GLN A 8 4.62 -15.86 -7.67
N MET A 9 4.20 -14.62 -7.42
CA MET A 9 4.39 -13.50 -8.34
C MET A 9 5.75 -12.84 -8.08
N LYS A 10 6.26 -12.09 -9.07
CA LYS A 10 7.43 -11.21 -8.87
C LYS A 10 7.19 -10.20 -7.75
N MET A 11 8.27 -9.87 -7.02
CA MET A 11 8.20 -8.94 -5.91
C MET A 11 8.28 -7.50 -6.43
N ALA A 12 7.25 -6.69 -6.20
CA ALA A 12 7.26 -5.26 -6.55
C ALA A 12 7.77 -4.42 -5.36
N ARG A 13 8.79 -3.58 -5.59
CA ARG A 13 9.24 -2.59 -4.60
C ARG A 13 8.34 -1.35 -4.66
N VAL A 14 7.68 -1.07 -3.54
CA VAL A 14 6.79 0.09 -3.38
C VAL A 14 7.40 1.21 -2.52
N PHE A 15 8.38 0.88 -1.67
CA PHE A 15 9.19 1.79 -0.88
C PHE A 15 10.64 1.31 -0.82
N GLU A 16 11.56 2.23 -0.56
CA GLU A 16 12.94 1.85 -0.28
C GLU A 16 13.05 1.08 1.04
N ALA A 17 14.04 0.18 1.09
CA ALA A 17 14.33 -0.56 2.30
C ALA A 17 14.80 0.40 3.41
N SER A 18 14.22 0.25 4.60
CA SER A 18 14.68 0.92 5.81
C SER A 18 15.73 0.06 6.51
N GLU A 19 16.71 0.71 7.14
CA GLU A 19 17.73 0.04 7.98
C GLU A 19 17.10 -0.55 9.24
N ASP A 20 16.06 0.10 9.77
CA ASP A 20 15.33 -0.33 10.95
C ASP A 20 14.12 -1.20 10.59
N LEU A 21 14.00 -2.34 11.29
CA LEU A 21 12.83 -3.21 11.21
C LEU A 21 11.67 -2.60 12.02
N PRO A 22 10.43 -2.59 11.49
CA PRO A 22 9.26 -2.14 12.22
C PRO A 22 9.01 -3.06 13.43
N LYS A 23 8.90 -2.45 14.62
CA LYS A 23 8.72 -3.16 15.90
C LYS A 23 7.27 -3.17 16.37
N GLU A 24 6.44 -2.30 15.82
CA GLU A 24 5.06 -2.08 16.25
C GLU A 24 4.07 -2.80 15.34
N ARG A 25 2.85 -3.02 15.84
CA ARG A 25 1.77 -3.60 15.04
C ARG A 25 1.36 -2.58 13.97
N ALA A 26 1.40 -3.01 12.72
CA ALA A 26 1.00 -2.18 11.60
C ALA A 26 0.10 -2.95 10.61
N SER A 27 -0.84 -2.24 10.00
CA SER A 27 -1.62 -2.70 8.85
C SER A 27 -1.53 -1.61 7.79
N LEU A 28 -0.49 -1.68 6.96
CA LEU A 28 -0.13 -0.64 6.01
C LEU A 28 -0.43 -1.03 4.56
N LEU A 29 -1.36 -1.96 4.36
CA LEU A 29 -1.81 -2.42 3.06
C LEU A 29 -3.31 -2.60 3.08
N THR A 30 -4.02 -1.91 2.21
CA THR A 30 -5.44 -2.15 1.93
C THR A 30 -5.71 -2.01 0.43
N ILE A 31 -6.75 -2.67 -0.05
CA ILE A 31 -7.03 -2.81 -1.49
C ILE A 31 -8.51 -2.50 -1.71
N SER A 32 -8.78 -1.60 -2.66
CA SER A 32 -10.11 -1.43 -3.22
C SER A 32 -10.25 -2.32 -4.45
N ASN A 33 -11.01 -3.41 -4.33
CA ASN A 33 -11.32 -4.26 -5.47
C ASN A 33 -12.35 -3.61 -6.40
N LYS A 34 -13.19 -2.72 -5.87
CA LYS A 34 -14.20 -1.99 -6.65
C LYS A 34 -13.58 -0.97 -7.60
N TYR A 35 -12.52 -0.30 -7.17
CA TYR A 35 -11.85 0.74 -7.96
C TYR A 35 -10.50 0.29 -8.53
N GLY A 36 -10.03 -0.91 -8.19
CA GLY A 36 -8.74 -1.42 -8.67
C GLY A 36 -7.55 -0.62 -8.14
N LEU A 37 -7.62 -0.20 -6.87
CA LEU A 37 -6.58 0.60 -6.21
C LEU A 37 -5.92 -0.17 -5.07
N THR A 38 -4.60 -0.05 -4.96
CA THR A 38 -3.81 -0.58 -3.85
C THR A 38 -3.19 0.58 -3.06
N PHE A 39 -3.42 0.60 -1.76
CA PHE A 39 -2.89 1.61 -0.84
C PHE A 39 -1.79 0.98 0.02
N VAL A 40 -0.58 1.53 -0.03
CA VAL A 40 0.56 1.03 0.74
C VAL A 40 1.15 2.16 1.58
N GLY A 41 1.30 1.95 2.88
CA GLY A 41 1.89 2.89 3.82
C GLY A 41 3.31 2.51 4.22
N PHE A 42 4.15 3.51 4.45
CA PHE A 42 5.47 3.36 5.05
C PHE A 42 5.91 4.68 5.68
N ASP A 43 6.46 4.62 6.90
CA ASP A 43 6.79 5.80 7.70
C ASP A 43 5.61 6.80 7.72
N ARG A 44 5.79 8.02 7.22
CA ARG A 44 4.77 9.07 7.20
C ARG A 44 4.04 9.19 5.87
N THR A 45 4.31 8.30 4.93
CA THR A 45 3.83 8.39 3.56
C THR A 45 2.97 7.19 3.22
N PHE A 46 1.87 7.41 2.52
CA PHE A 46 1.20 6.34 1.79
C PHE A 46 1.18 6.64 0.30
N LYS A 47 1.27 5.57 -0.49
CA LYS A 47 1.20 5.58 -1.94
C LYS A 47 -0.05 4.86 -2.40
N VAL A 48 -0.65 5.37 -3.47
CA VAL A 48 -1.80 4.78 -4.15
C VAL A 48 -1.33 4.29 -5.51
N PHE A 49 -1.60 3.04 -5.84
CA PHE A 49 -1.27 2.44 -7.13
C PHE A 49 -2.55 1.95 -7.81
N LEU A 50 -2.55 1.94 -9.14
CA LEU A 50 -3.44 1.02 -9.85
C LEU A 50 -2.99 -0.40 -9.50
N THR A 51 -3.91 -1.23 -9.01
CA THR A 51 -3.62 -2.63 -8.71
C THR A 51 -3.11 -3.34 -9.97
N GLN A 52 -3.62 -2.96 -11.15
CA GLN A 52 -3.17 -3.53 -12.42
C GLN A 52 -1.68 -3.28 -12.69
N ASP A 53 -1.14 -2.11 -12.36
CA ASP A 53 0.28 -1.79 -12.59
C ASP A 53 1.19 -2.67 -11.72
N ILE A 54 0.74 -3.00 -10.49
CA ILE A 54 1.44 -3.95 -9.62
C ILE A 54 1.38 -5.37 -10.20
N LEU A 55 0.25 -5.78 -10.76
CA LEU A 55 0.09 -7.10 -11.37
C LEU A 55 0.87 -7.22 -12.69
N ASP A 56 1.00 -6.13 -13.43
CA ASP A 56 1.73 -6.09 -14.70
C ASP A 56 3.24 -6.29 -14.50
N ALA A 57 3.76 -5.99 -13.30
CA ALA A 57 5.13 -6.33 -12.92
C ALA A 57 5.45 -7.84 -13.06
N ASP A 58 4.44 -8.70 -12.96
CA ASP A 58 4.60 -10.15 -13.10
C ASP A 58 4.65 -10.63 -14.57
N LYS A 59 4.18 -9.80 -15.50
CA LYS A 59 4.11 -10.15 -16.93
C LYS A 59 5.45 -10.09 -17.65
N ASP A 60 6.43 -9.37 -17.10
CA ASP A 60 7.75 -9.25 -17.70
C ASP A 60 8.45 -10.62 -17.72
N GLU A 61 9.06 -10.98 -18.84
CA GLU A 61 9.89 -12.20 -18.91
C GLU A 61 11.12 -12.04 -17.99
N GLY A 62 11.42 -13.02 -17.13
CA GLY A 62 12.59 -12.92 -16.25
C GLY A 62 12.55 -13.85 -15.04
N ASN A 63 13.54 -13.70 -14.16
CA ASN A 63 13.66 -14.47 -12.93
C ASN A 63 12.62 -13.99 -11.90
N PHE A 64 11.80 -14.88 -11.34
CA PHE A 64 10.80 -14.54 -10.32
C PHE A 64 11.41 -14.08 -8.98
N HIS A 65 12.73 -14.25 -8.80
CA HIS A 65 13.48 -13.70 -7.67
C HIS A 65 13.91 -12.23 -7.87
N GLU A 66 13.73 -11.66 -9.06
CA GLU A 66 14.04 -10.25 -9.30
C GLU A 66 12.96 -9.36 -8.70
N VAL A 67 13.42 -8.26 -8.11
CA VAL A 67 12.55 -7.22 -7.56
C VAL A 67 12.25 -6.23 -8.67
N VAL A 68 10.98 -6.05 -9.00
CA VAL A 68 10.53 -5.03 -9.96
C VAL A 68 10.48 -3.69 -9.23
N GLU A 69 11.18 -2.70 -9.79
CA GLU A 69 11.28 -1.34 -9.25
C GLU A 69 10.65 -0.34 -10.23
N GLY A 70 10.35 0.86 -9.76
CA GLY A 70 9.92 1.96 -10.64
C GLY A 70 8.45 1.95 -11.05
N ILE A 71 7.60 1.14 -10.40
CA ILE A 71 6.13 1.26 -10.55
C ILE A 71 5.73 2.64 -10.01
N ALA A 72 5.19 3.49 -10.88
CA ALA A 72 4.79 4.84 -10.49
C ALA A 72 3.48 4.80 -9.69
N PRO A 73 3.39 5.43 -8.51
CA PRO A 73 2.12 5.59 -7.83
C PRO A 73 1.24 6.60 -8.58
N LEU A 74 -0.08 6.37 -8.57
CA LEU A 74 -1.08 7.38 -8.97
C LEU A 74 -1.03 8.62 -8.07
N ALA A 75 -0.82 8.40 -6.77
CA ALA A 75 -0.71 9.45 -5.78
C ALA A 75 0.25 9.07 -4.67
N GLU A 76 0.96 10.05 -4.15
CA GLU A 76 1.79 9.93 -2.96
C GLU A 76 1.38 11.03 -1.98
N VAL A 77 1.04 10.63 -0.75
CA VAL A 77 0.56 11.52 0.29
C VAL A 77 1.44 11.37 1.52
N THR A 78 2.06 12.48 1.92
CA THR A 78 2.92 12.53 3.10
C THR A 78 2.22 13.29 4.21
N GLU A 79 2.16 12.66 5.37
CA GLU A 79 1.48 13.13 6.57
C GLU A 79 2.48 13.62 7.63
N GLU A 80 1.97 14.30 8.65
CA GLU A 80 2.75 14.66 9.84
C GLU A 80 2.80 13.53 10.89
N LEU A 81 2.20 12.37 10.57
CA LEU A 81 1.99 11.23 11.46
C LEU A 81 2.77 10.03 10.94
N VAL A 82 3.43 9.28 11.82
CA VAL A 82 3.96 7.95 11.49
C VAL A 82 2.77 7.00 11.38
N LEU A 83 2.59 6.41 10.20
CA LEU A 83 1.44 5.60 9.86
C LEU A 83 1.53 4.22 10.52
N HIS A 84 0.38 3.75 11.02
CA HIS A 84 0.23 2.42 11.59
C HIS A 84 -0.93 1.64 10.97
N HIS A 85 -1.96 2.32 10.46
CA HIS A 85 -3.14 1.65 9.92
C HIS A 85 -3.68 2.37 8.67
N LEU A 86 -3.95 1.60 7.63
CA LEU A 86 -4.71 1.98 6.45
C LEU A 86 -5.87 1.00 6.29
N ASP A 87 -7.10 1.50 6.16
CA ASP A 87 -8.26 0.63 5.93
C ASP A 87 -9.39 1.33 5.20
N LEU A 88 -10.20 0.56 4.48
CA LEU A 88 -11.29 1.05 3.67
C LEU A 88 -12.64 0.81 4.33
N SER A 89 -13.57 1.74 4.14
CA SER A 89 -14.98 1.50 4.43
C SER A 89 -15.53 0.38 3.54
N CYS A 90 -16.63 -0.24 3.97
CA CYS A 90 -17.24 -1.36 3.25
C CYS A 90 -17.77 -1.02 1.85
N ASP A 91 -18.05 0.26 1.58
CA ASP A 91 -18.43 0.77 0.25
C ASP A 91 -17.23 1.20 -0.59
N GLU A 92 -16.03 1.10 -0.02
CA GLU A 92 -14.71 1.46 -0.54
C GLU A 92 -14.58 2.94 -0.92
N LEU A 93 -15.44 3.80 -0.38
CA LEU A 93 -15.43 5.25 -0.67
C LEU A 93 -14.60 6.06 0.33
N THR A 94 -14.32 5.52 1.51
CA THR A 94 -13.56 6.21 2.55
C THR A 94 -12.31 5.41 2.91
N LEU A 95 -11.14 6.00 2.75
CA LEU A 95 -9.89 5.49 3.29
C LEU A 95 -9.64 6.12 4.66
N SER A 96 -9.50 5.30 5.68
CA SER A 96 -9.01 5.70 7.00
C SER A 96 -7.49 5.57 7.05
N VAL A 97 -6.83 6.61 7.54
CA VAL A 97 -5.38 6.68 7.72
C VAL A 97 -5.12 7.02 9.18
N CYS A 98 -4.51 6.09 9.90
CA CYS A 98 -4.23 6.21 11.32
C CYS A 98 -2.73 6.24 11.55
N GLY A 99 -2.28 7.17 12.39
CA GLY A 99 -0.88 7.29 12.76
C GLY A 99 -0.69 8.07 14.04
N THR A 100 0.55 8.11 14.50
CA THR A 100 0.96 8.82 15.71
C THR A 100 1.82 10.02 15.34
N SER A 101 1.55 11.18 15.93
CA SER A 101 2.41 12.35 15.76
C SER A 101 3.74 12.19 16.50
N ILE A 102 4.70 13.06 16.24
CA ILE A 102 5.98 13.11 16.97
C ILE A 102 5.75 13.30 18.49
N GLU A 103 4.66 13.97 18.88
CA GLU A 103 4.27 14.19 20.27
C GLU A 103 3.60 12.96 20.92
N GLY A 104 3.42 11.86 20.18
CA GLY A 104 2.79 10.63 20.68
C GLY A 104 1.27 10.63 20.60
N ASN A 105 0.66 11.64 19.97
CA ASN A 105 -0.80 11.72 19.85
C ASN A 105 -1.31 10.86 18.69
N LEU A 106 -2.28 9.98 18.97
CA LEU A 106 -2.99 9.22 17.96
C LEU A 106 -3.91 10.13 17.15
N SER A 107 -3.87 10.00 15.83
CA SER A 107 -4.75 10.75 14.93
C SER A 107 -5.27 9.85 13.81
N LEU A 108 -6.53 10.07 13.44
CA LEU A 108 -7.20 9.41 12.33
C LEU A 108 -7.63 10.47 11.32
N LYS A 109 -7.23 10.27 10.07
CA LYS A 109 -7.66 11.05 8.91
C LYS A 109 -8.51 10.18 8.00
N PHE A 110 -9.44 10.81 7.29
CA PHE A 110 -10.33 10.15 6.35
C PHE A 110 -10.20 10.82 4.99
N PHE A 111 -10.01 10.02 3.95
CA PHE A 111 -9.90 10.45 2.57
C PHE A 111 -11.06 9.88 1.77
N ASP A 112 -11.62 10.69 0.87
CA ASP A 112 -12.54 10.20 -0.15
C ASP A 112 -11.75 9.51 -1.26
N VAL A 113 -11.95 8.21 -1.46
CA VAL A 113 -11.15 7.42 -2.42
C VAL A 113 -11.23 7.98 -3.85
N ARG A 114 -12.33 8.64 -4.21
CA ARG A 114 -12.53 9.21 -5.54
C ARG A 114 -11.55 10.35 -5.84
N THR A 115 -10.92 10.95 -4.84
CA THR A 115 -9.92 12.00 -5.08
C THR A 115 -8.66 11.46 -5.75
N PHE A 116 -8.38 10.15 -5.64
CA PHE A 116 -7.20 9.51 -6.23
C PHE A 116 -7.43 9.00 -7.65
N MET A 117 -8.66 9.09 -8.17
CA MET A 117 -9.03 8.61 -9.51
C MET A 117 -9.19 9.74 -10.55
N ASN A 118 -8.99 11.00 -10.14
CA ASN A 118 -9.21 12.19 -10.98
C ASN A 118 -7.91 12.73 -11.55
#